data_AF-A0A527YCG7-F1
#
_entry.id   AF-A0A527YCG7-F1
#
_cell.length_a   1.000
_cell.length_b   1.000
_cell.length_c   1.000
_cell.angle_alpha   90.00
_cell.angle_beta   90.00
_cell.angle_gamma   90.00
#
_symmetry.space_group_name_H-M   'P 1'
#
loop_
_entity.id
_entity.type
_entity.pdbx_description
1 polymer ?
#
loop_
_entity_poly.entity_id
_entity_poly.type
_entity_poly.pdbx_seq_one_letter_code
_entity_poly.pdbx_strand_id
1 'polypeptide(L)' 'AIKPGVLAEDVEASWRKVIQRYGLKKESRIGYSIGAAYPPDWGEHTISLRQGDKTILKPGNVLHSILGMWMDGWGIE' A
#
# COMPACT_ATOMS: atom_id res chain seq x y z
N ALA A 1 -0.22 -11.84 -0.59
CA ALA A 1 -0.94 -11.37 0.62
C ALA A 1 -2.37 -10.97 0.28
N ILE A 2 -2.54 -10.04 -0.67
CA ILE A 2 -3.85 -9.66 -1.24
C ILE A 2 -4.64 -10.92 -1.65
N LYS A 3 -5.87 -11.02 -1.13
CA LYS A 3 -6.94 -11.96 -1.49
C LYS A 3 -8.25 -11.43 -0.88
N PRO A 4 -9.44 -11.88 -1.30
CA PRO A 4 -10.69 -11.52 -0.62
C PRO A 4 -10.65 -11.87 0.88
N GLY A 5 -11.18 -10.98 1.73
CA GLY A 5 -11.36 -11.19 3.16
C GLY A 5 -10.19 -10.84 4.08
N VAL A 6 -9.05 -10.34 3.57
CA VAL A 6 -7.96 -9.78 4.42
C VAL A 6 -8.12 -8.29 4.65
N LEU A 7 -7.49 -7.75 5.69
CA LEU A 7 -7.44 -6.30 5.92
C LEU A 7 -6.38 -5.64 5.01
N ALA A 8 -6.57 -4.36 4.70
CA ALA A 8 -5.56 -3.55 4.02
C ALA A 8 -4.25 -3.46 4.82
N GLU A 9 -4.32 -3.38 6.15
CA GLU A 9 -3.14 -3.40 7.03
C GLU A 9 -2.39 -4.75 7.07
N ASP A 10 -3.07 -5.89 6.85
CA ASP A 10 -2.40 -7.20 6.72
C ASP A 10 -1.47 -7.26 5.50
N VAL A 11 -1.86 -6.57 4.43
CA VAL A 11 -1.06 -6.48 3.20
C VAL A 11 0.19 -5.64 3.45
N GLU A 12 0.08 -4.48 4.11
CA GLU A 12 1.25 -3.71 4.56
C GLU A 12 2.15 -4.56 5.46
N ALA A 13 1.58 -5.20 6.47
CA ALA A 13 2.33 -5.96 7.45
C ALA A 13 3.08 -7.13 6.81
N SER A 14 2.54 -7.73 5.75
CA SER A 14 3.20 -8.80 4.99
C SER A 14 4.46 -8.33 4.26
N TRP A 15 4.44 -7.13 3.66
CA TRP A 15 5.58 -6.55 2.94
C TRP A 15 6.62 -5.96 3.92
N ARG A 16 6.15 -5.27 4.97
CA ARG A 16 7.03 -4.74 6.03
C ARG A 16 7.84 -5.85 6.71
N LYS A 17 7.23 -7.02 6.95
CA LYS A 17 7.93 -8.24 7.44
C LYS A 17 8.99 -8.80 6.49
N VAL A 18 9.07 -8.33 5.24
CA VAL A 18 10.17 -8.62 4.31
C VAL A 18 11.26 -7.55 4.44
N ILE A 19 10.93 -6.27 4.25
CA ILE A 19 11.94 -5.20 4.26
C ILE A 19 12.67 -5.03 5.60
N GLN A 20 12.00 -5.28 6.73
CA GLN A 20 12.60 -5.25 8.07
C GLN A 20 13.76 -6.24 8.25
N ARG A 21 13.81 -7.32 7.45
CA ARG A 21 14.93 -8.30 7.48
C ARG A 21 16.24 -7.71 6.96
N TYR A 22 16.16 -6.64 6.18
CA TYR A 22 17.29 -5.90 5.62
C TYR A 22 17.55 -4.60 6.39
N GLY A 23 16.98 -4.44 7.59
CA GLY A 23 17.08 -3.22 8.41
C GLY A 23 16.24 -2.04 7.90
N LEU A 24 15.60 -2.16 6.75
CA LEU A 24 14.81 -1.09 6.11
C LEU A 24 13.51 -0.82 6.86
N LYS A 25 13.07 0.44 6.80
CA LYS A 25 11.79 0.93 7.33
C LYS A 25 11.09 1.80 6.28
N LYS A 26 9.76 1.76 6.27
CA LYS A 26 8.89 2.69 5.53
C LYS A 26 7.67 2.94 6.41
N GLU A 27 7.37 4.21 6.65
CA GLU A 27 6.24 4.64 7.49
C GLU A 27 5.06 5.17 6.64
N SER A 28 5.31 5.45 5.37
CA SER A 28 4.30 5.82 4.38
C SER A 28 3.57 4.59 3.81
N ARG A 29 2.35 4.80 3.28
CA ARG A 29 1.54 3.74 2.63
C ARG A 29 2.32 3.03 1.52
N ILE A 30 2.03 1.73 1.33
CA ILE A 30 2.59 0.88 0.26
C ILE A 30 1.61 0.73 -0.93
N GLY A 31 0.52 1.49 -0.94
CA GLY A 31 -0.53 1.39 -1.93
C GLY A 31 -1.82 2.08 -1.56
N TYR A 32 -2.72 2.18 -2.54
CA TYR A 32 -4.03 2.82 -2.43
C TYR A 32 -4.99 2.29 -3.50
N SER A 33 -6.30 2.45 -3.30
CA SER A 33 -7.29 2.14 -4.34
C SER A 33 -7.27 3.15 -5.49
N ILE A 34 -7.56 2.66 -6.70
CA ILE A 34 -7.57 3.42 -7.96
C ILE A 34 -8.80 3.08 -8.79
N GLY A 35 -9.28 4.04 -9.57
CA GLY A 35 -10.46 3.92 -10.42
C GLY A 35 -10.40 4.88 -11.60
N ALA A 36 -11.56 5.31 -12.10
CA ALA A 36 -11.63 6.41 -13.06
C ALA A 36 -11.48 7.76 -12.34
N ALA A 37 -10.53 8.59 -12.76
CA ALA A 37 -10.16 9.83 -12.09
C ALA A 37 -9.67 10.91 -13.07
N TYR A 38 -9.51 12.13 -12.56
CA TYR A 38 -9.04 13.32 -13.28
C TYR A 38 -8.02 14.08 -12.40
N PRO A 39 -7.18 14.98 -12.94
CA PRO A 39 -6.21 15.74 -12.14
C PRO A 39 -6.85 16.44 -10.92
N PRO A 40 -6.17 16.47 -9.75
CA PRO A 40 -4.72 16.27 -9.58
C PRO A 40 -4.27 14.89 -9.07
N ASP A 41 -5.16 14.00 -8.61
CA ASP A 41 -4.80 12.66 -8.09
C ASP A 41 -5.71 11.58 -8.74
N TRP A 42 -5.16 10.39 -8.92
CA TRP A 42 -5.83 9.21 -9.47
C TRP A 42 -6.28 8.19 -8.40
N GLY A 43 -5.94 8.41 -7.13
CA GLY A 43 -6.40 7.58 -6.03
C GLY A 43 -7.86 7.84 -5.67
N GLU A 44 -8.60 6.80 -5.26
CA GLU A 44 -10.00 6.95 -4.82
C GLU A 44 -10.13 7.53 -3.40
N HIS A 45 -9.00 7.76 -2.71
CA HIS A 45 -8.90 8.19 -1.30
C HIS A 45 -9.65 7.32 -0.26
N THR A 46 -10.09 6.11 -0.63
CA THR A 46 -10.83 5.17 0.23
C THR A 46 -9.91 4.15 0.91
N ILE A 47 -9.27 3.25 0.15
CA ILE A 47 -8.41 2.19 0.70
C ILE A 47 -6.96 2.65 0.70
N SER A 48 -6.25 2.45 1.81
CA SER A 48 -4.82 2.74 1.93
C SER A 48 -4.07 1.53 2.48
N LEU A 49 -3.07 1.01 1.76
CA LEU A 49 -2.26 -0.10 2.24
C LEU A 49 -1.24 0.43 3.27
N ARG A 50 -1.68 0.57 4.51
CA ARG A 50 -0.92 1.09 5.66
C ARG A 50 -1.37 0.42 6.96
N GLN A 51 -0.55 0.56 8.00
CA GLN A 51 -0.92 0.16 9.37
C GLN A 51 -2.19 0.90 9.82
N GLY A 52 -3.11 0.19 10.48
CA GLY A 52 -4.38 0.74 10.98
C GLY A 52 -5.51 0.84 9.94
N ASP A 53 -5.27 0.56 8.65
CA ASP A 53 -6.35 0.49 7.66
C ASP A 53 -7.07 -0.87 7.73
N LYS A 54 -8.25 -0.85 8.34
CA LYS A 54 -9.07 -2.04 8.61
C LYS A 54 -10.08 -2.35 7.50
N THR A 55 -9.85 -1.84 6.29
CA THR A 55 -10.72 -2.13 5.15
C THR A 55 -10.56 -3.59 4.73
N ILE A 56 -11.63 -4.37 4.84
CA ILE A 56 -11.66 -5.75 4.33
C ILE A 56 -11.70 -5.71 2.80
N LEU A 57 -10.67 -6.28 2.15
CA LEU A 57 -10.57 -6.32 0.69
C LEU A 57 -11.60 -7.29 0.10
N LYS A 58 -12.26 -6.86 -0.97
CA LYS A 58 -13.36 -7.58 -1.64
C LYS A 58 -13.01 -7.84 -3.12
N PRO A 59 -13.64 -8.84 -3.77
CA PRO A 59 -13.58 -8.97 -5.22
C PRO A 59 -14.03 -7.66 -5.89
N GLY A 60 -13.32 -7.22 -6.93
CA GLY A 60 -13.60 -5.97 -7.63
C GLY A 60 -12.89 -4.73 -7.09
N ASN A 61 -12.23 -4.77 -5.92
CA ASN A 61 -11.32 -3.69 -5.53
C ASN A 61 -10.07 -3.69 -6.43
N VAL A 62 -9.75 -2.54 -7.01
CA VAL A 62 -8.51 -2.32 -7.78
C VAL A 62 -7.57 -1.44 -6.95
N LEU A 63 -6.30 -1.86 -6.85
CA LEU A 63 -5.31 -1.25 -5.98
C LEU A 63 -4.01 -0.98 -6.75
N HIS A 64 -3.46 0.22 -6.63
CA HIS A 64 -2.07 0.47 -6.98
C HIS A 64 -1.19 0.08 -5.77
N SER A 65 -0.42 -0.99 -5.91
CA SER A 65 0.62 -1.39 -4.94
C SER A 65 1.93 -0.72 -5.37
N ILE A 66 2.37 0.28 -4.63
CA ILE A 66 3.46 1.19 -4.99
C ILE A 66 4.43 1.30 -3.81
N LEU A 67 5.67 0.84 -3.99
CA LEU A 67 6.53 0.39 -2.90
C LEU A 67 7.63 1.40 -2.55
N GLY A 68 7.46 2.66 -2.96
CA GLY A 68 8.36 3.81 -2.82
C GLY A 68 9.24 3.82 -1.59
N MET A 69 10.53 3.61 -1.81
CA MET A 69 11.61 3.78 -0.87
C MET A 69 12.39 5.04 -1.25
N TRP A 70 12.24 6.09 -0.45
CA TRP A 70 12.99 7.34 -0.56
C TRP A 70 14.04 7.37 0.55
N MET A 71 15.30 7.46 0.15
CA MET A 71 16.47 7.26 1.00
C MET A 71 17.45 8.44 0.82
N ASP A 72 18.47 8.54 1.68
CA ASP A 72 19.46 9.60 1.59
C ASP A 72 20.22 9.55 0.26
N GLY A 73 19.89 10.49 -0.65
CA GLY A 73 20.50 10.64 -1.97
C GLY A 73 19.98 9.74 -3.09
N TRP A 74 19.00 8.86 -2.85
CA TRP A 74 18.46 7.96 -3.88
C TRP A 74 17.04 7.46 -3.58
N GLY A 75 16.41 6.79 -4.56
CA GLY A 75 15.14 6.10 -4.34
C GLY A 75 14.76 5.12 -5.45
N ILE A 76 13.71 4.34 -5.20
CA ILE A 76 13.12 3.29 -6.05
C ILE A 76 11.68 3.05 -5.60
N GLU A 77 10.75 2.61 -6.45
CA GLU A 77 9.31 2.53 -6.13
C GLU A 77 8.59 1.33 -6.76
#